data_AF-B0N4Z8-F1
#
_entry.id   AF-B0N4Z8-F1
#
_cell.length_a   1.000
_cell.length_b   1.000
_cell.length_c   1.000
_cell.angle_alpha   90.00
_cell.angle_beta   90.00
_cell.angle_gamma   90.00
#
_symmetry.space_group_name_H-M   'P 1'
#
loop_
_entity.id
_entity.type
_entity.pdbx_description
1 polymer ?
#
loop_
_entity_poly.entity_id
_entity_poly.type
_entity_poly.pdbx_seq_one_letter_code
_entity_poly.pdbx_strand_id
1 'polypeptide(L)'
;MAATEKEKATKLAHELVAYIESEQSDLKASDNEFDALWQSIYDVCMLVHFNILDELLSEEEYLEGVTWLKDYQHLTKDYQDKELEL
;
A
#
# COMPACT_ATOMS: atom_id res chain seq x y z
N MET A 1 -1.07 -8.15 20.32
CA MET A 1 0.04 -7.25 19.90
C MET A 1 0.02 -7.00 18.39
N ALA A 2 -0.29 -7.98 17.52
CA ALA A 2 -0.43 -7.74 16.08
C ALA A 2 -1.62 -6.84 15.67
N ALA A 3 -2.75 -6.91 16.39
CA ALA A 3 -3.93 -6.06 16.10
C ALA A 3 -3.61 -4.56 16.19
N THR A 4 -2.84 -4.15 17.20
CA THR A 4 -2.42 -2.75 17.38
C THR A 4 -1.41 -2.27 16.34
N GLU A 5 -0.62 -3.18 15.79
CA GLU A 5 0.34 -2.86 14.72
C GLU A 5 -0.39 -2.67 13.38
N LYS A 6 -1.31 -3.58 13.05
CA LYS A 6 -2.18 -3.47 11.86
C LYS A 6 -3.02 -2.20 11.89
N GLU A 7 -3.63 -1.86 13.03
CA GLU A 7 -4.38 -0.59 13.18
C GLU A 7 -3.50 0.65 12.95
N LYS A 8 -2.24 0.64 13.43
CA LYS A 8 -1.29 1.73 13.19
C LYS A 8 -0.90 1.80 11.72
N ALA A 9 -0.57 0.67 11.11
CA ALA A 9 -0.21 0.56 9.70
C ALA A 9 -1.34 1.09 8.81
N THR A 10 -2.59 0.70 9.09
CA THR A 10 -3.78 1.19 8.38
C THR A 10 -3.91 2.71 8.46
N LYS A 11 -3.79 3.30 9.65
CA LYS A 11 -3.87 4.77 9.80
C LYS A 11 -2.79 5.49 9.00
N LEU A 12 -1.55 4.99 9.05
CA LEU A 12 -0.45 5.56 8.28
C LEU A 12 -0.70 5.43 6.78
N ALA A 13 -1.18 4.27 6.31
CA ALA A 13 -1.51 4.06 4.91
C ALA A 13 -2.57 5.03 4.41
N HIS A 14 -3.60 5.30 5.22
CA HIS A 14 -4.67 6.23 4.87
C HIS A 14 -4.21 7.69 4.73
N GLU A 15 -3.02 8.03 5.22
CA GLU A 15 -2.40 9.34 5.07
C GLU A 15 -1.47 9.43 3.83
N LEU A 16 -1.12 8.30 3.21
CA LEU A 16 -0.23 8.27 2.04
C LEU A 16 -0.94 8.78 0.78
N VAL A 17 -0.22 9.59 -0.01
CA VAL A 17 -0.73 10.04 -1.32
C VAL A 17 -0.96 8.85 -2.26
N ALA A 18 -0.09 7.85 -2.21
CA ALA A 18 -0.26 6.59 -2.96
C ALA A 18 -1.59 5.88 -2.64
N TYR A 19 -2.08 5.97 -1.40
CA TYR A 19 -3.40 5.45 -1.04
C TYR A 19 -4.53 6.37 -1.52
N ILE A 20 -4.39 7.68 -1.36
CA ILE A 20 -5.40 8.67 -1.77
C ILE A 20 -5.70 8.55 -3.26
N GLU A 21 -4.67 8.37 -4.08
CA GLU A 21 -4.75 8.19 -5.54
C GLU A 21 -5.15 6.75 -5.97
N SER A 22 -5.28 5.83 -5.01
CA SER A 22 -5.65 4.43 -5.29
C SER A 22 -7.17 4.23 -5.38
N GLU A 23 -7.59 2.99 -5.68
CA GLU A 23 -9.01 2.62 -5.66
C GLU A 23 -9.60 2.48 -4.25
N GLN A 24 -8.77 2.55 -3.19
CA GLN A 24 -9.17 2.44 -1.79
C GLN A 24 -10.03 1.19 -1.54
N SER A 25 -9.56 0.04 -2.04
CA SER A 25 -10.34 -1.20 -2.10
C SER A 25 -10.72 -1.74 -0.72
N ASP A 26 -9.96 -1.38 0.32
CA ASP A 26 -10.24 -1.72 1.71
C ASP A 26 -11.59 -1.17 2.19
N LEU A 27 -12.04 -0.01 1.69
CA LEU A 27 -13.35 0.56 2.03
C LEU A 27 -14.54 -0.28 1.54
N LYS A 28 -14.30 -1.15 0.56
CA LYS A 28 -15.32 -2.03 -0.05
C LYS A 28 -15.14 -3.49 0.38
N ALA A 29 -14.03 -3.82 1.03
CA ALA A 29 -13.69 -5.18 1.43
C ALA A 29 -14.55 -5.59 2.64
N SER A 30 -15.19 -6.76 2.56
CA SER A 30 -15.90 -7.37 3.69
C SER A 30 -14.98 -8.22 4.59
N ASP A 31 -13.84 -8.62 4.05
CA ASP A 31 -12.80 -9.43 4.65
C ASP A 31 -11.45 -9.07 4.02
N ASN A 32 -10.35 -9.35 4.74
CA ASN A 32 -8.99 -9.05 4.29
C ASN A 32 -8.75 -7.57 3.91
N GLU A 33 -9.40 -6.65 4.62
CA GLU A 33 -9.31 -5.19 4.41
C GLU A 33 -7.87 -4.69 4.32
N PHE A 34 -6.98 -5.22 5.17
CA PHE A 34 -5.57 -4.83 5.15
C PHE A 34 -4.83 -5.27 3.88
N ASP A 35 -5.15 -6.43 3.34
CA ASP A 35 -4.54 -6.91 2.10
C ASP A 35 -5.06 -6.09 0.93
N ALA A 36 -6.35 -5.74 0.92
CA ALA A 36 -6.94 -4.83 -0.06
C ALA A 36 -6.31 -3.42 0.02
N LEU A 37 -6.04 -2.92 1.23
CA LEU A 37 -5.34 -1.66 1.46
C LEU A 37 -3.91 -1.71 0.91
N TRP A 38 -3.17 -2.78 1.27
CA TRP A 38 -1.79 -2.96 0.85
C TRP A 38 -1.69 -3.08 -0.67
N GLN A 39 -2.58 -3.84 -1.29
CA GLN A 39 -2.64 -4.00 -2.74
C GLN A 39 -2.95 -2.67 -3.45
N SER A 40 -3.86 -1.86 -2.89
CA SER A 40 -4.22 -0.55 -3.45
C SER A 40 -3.01 0.38 -3.54
N ILE A 41 -2.17 0.41 -2.51
CA ILE A 41 -0.93 1.19 -2.50
C ILE A 41 0.10 0.59 -3.48
N TYR A 42 0.24 -0.74 -3.49
CA TYR A 42 1.15 -1.44 -4.39
C TYR A 42 0.85 -1.15 -5.85
N ASP A 43 -0.42 -1.17 -6.26
CA ASP A 43 -0.83 -0.92 -7.63
C ASP A 43 -0.43 0.48 -8.09
N VAL A 44 -0.65 1.50 -7.25
CA VAL A 44 -0.24 2.87 -7.55
C VAL A 44 1.29 2.99 -7.66
N CYS A 45 2.04 2.41 -6.72
CA CYS A 45 3.51 2.42 -6.78
C CYS A 45 4.01 1.71 -8.05
N MET A 46 3.43 0.59 -8.46
CA MET A 46 3.79 -0.10 -9.70
C MET A 46 3.53 0.76 -10.94
N LEU A 47 2.37 1.43 -11.01
CA LEU A 47 2.04 2.31 -12.13
C LEU A 47 3.04 3.46 -12.29
N VAL A 48 3.56 3.98 -11.18
CA VAL A 48 4.63 4.98 -11.18
C VAL A 48 5.97 4.35 -11.56
N HIS A 49 6.34 3.19 -10.99
CA HIS A 49 7.61 2.50 -11.27
C HIS A 49 7.79 2.17 -12.76
N PHE A 50 6.71 1.74 -13.43
CA PHE A 50 6.74 1.42 -14.86
C PHE A 50 6.54 2.65 -15.78
N ASN A 51 6.53 3.87 -15.23
CA ASN A 51 6.24 5.11 -15.95
C ASN A 51 4.92 5.04 -16.75
N ILE A 52 3.94 4.29 -16.23
CA ILE A 52 2.60 4.18 -16.85
C ILE A 52 1.78 5.42 -16.52
N LEU A 53 1.91 5.93 -15.30
CA LEU A 53 1.31 7.19 -14.83
C LEU A 53 2.41 8.12 -14.30
N ASP A 54 3.20 8.66 -15.24
CA ASP A 54 4.16 9.73 -14.93
C ASP A 54 3.43 10.90 -14.24
N GLU A 55 4.07 11.46 -13.21
CA GLU A 55 3.57 12.58 -12.37
C GLU A 55 2.43 12.25 -11.40
N LEU A 56 2.02 10.98 -11.24
CA LEU A 56 1.01 10.61 -10.25
C LEU A 56 1.50 10.80 -8.80
N LEU A 57 2.77 10.44 -8.55
CA LEU A 57 3.45 10.65 -7.29
C LEU A 57 4.76 11.39 -7.56
N SER A 58 5.14 12.28 -6.66
CA SER A 58 6.53 12.75 -6.54
C SER A 58 7.44 11.60 -6.08
N GLU A 59 8.75 11.78 -6.25
CA GLU A 59 9.74 10.78 -5.80
C GLU A 59 9.64 10.50 -4.30
N GLU A 60 9.38 11.52 -3.49
CA GLU A 60 9.21 11.38 -2.04
C GLU A 60 7.95 10.55 -1.70
N GLU A 61 6.81 10.88 -2.31
CA GLU A 61 5.54 10.16 -2.10
C GLU A 61 5.62 8.71 -2.60
N TYR A 62 6.33 8.46 -3.70
CA TYR A 62 6.61 7.10 -4.18
C TYR A 62 7.43 6.31 -3.14
N LEU A 63 8.53 6.89 -2.65
CA LEU A 63 9.39 6.23 -1.67
C LEU A 63 8.67 5.97 -0.34
N GLU A 64 7.79 6.88 0.11
CA GLU A 64 6.94 6.66 1.28
C GLU A 64 6.01 5.46 1.08
N GLY A 65 5.33 5.37 -0.07
CA GLY A 65 4.51 4.22 -0.43
C GLY A 65 5.28 2.91 -0.44
N VAL A 66 6.43 2.88 -1.13
CA VAL A 66 7.30 1.69 -1.21
C VAL A 66 7.82 1.27 0.17
N THR A 67 8.19 2.24 1.01
CA THR A 67 8.67 1.97 2.37
C THR A 67 7.57 1.35 3.21
N TRP A 68 6.36 1.93 3.18
CA TRP A 68 5.21 1.37 3.89
C TRP A 68 4.87 -0.04 3.42
N LEU A 69 4.92 -0.31 2.12
CA LEU A 69 4.69 -1.64 1.55
C LEU A 69 5.66 -2.67 2.12
N LYS A 70 6.97 -2.34 2.17
CA LYS A 70 8.03 -3.21 2.72
C LYS A 70 7.89 -3.41 4.22
N ASP A 71 7.64 -2.33 4.96
CA ASP A 71 7.58 -2.34 6.42
C ASP A 71 6.39 -3.12 6.96
N TYR A 72 5.29 -3.22 6.20
CA TYR A 72 4.05 -3.86 6.67
C TYR A 72 3.62 -5.06 5.84
N GLN A 73 4.46 -5.54 4.92
CA GLN A 73 4.20 -6.73 4.11
C GLN A 73 3.90 -7.96 4.96
N HIS A 74 4.61 -8.14 6.08
CA HIS A 74 4.42 -9.28 6.99
C HIS A 74 3.04 -9.31 7.67
N LEU A 75 2.30 -8.20 7.64
CA LEU A 75 0.95 -8.10 8.21
C LEU A 75 -0.15 -8.49 7.22
N THR A 76 0.18 -8.61 5.94
CA THR A 76 -0.73 -9.16 4.92
C THR A 76 -0.92 -10.66 5.15
N LYS A 77 -1.95 -11.26 4.54
CA LYS A 77 -2.11 -12.72 4.51
C LYS A 77 -1.62 -13.28 3.19
N ASP A 78 -2.02 -12.65 2.08
CA ASP A 78 -1.82 -13.17 0.74
C ASP A 78 -0.52 -12.68 0.10
N TYR A 79 0.11 -11.64 0.68
CA TYR A 79 1.27 -10.97 0.10
C TYR A 79 2.55 -11.09 0.93
N GLN A 80 2.57 -11.91 1.99
CA GLN A 80 3.72 -12.02 2.90
C GLN A 80 5.01 -12.41 2.16
N ASP A 81 4.90 -13.32 1.19
CA ASP A 81 6.01 -13.85 0.41
C ASP A 81 6.09 -13.25 -1.00
N LYS A 82 5.33 -12.17 -1.26
CA LYS A 82 5.33 -11.53 -2.58
C LYS A 82 6.66 -10.82 -2.82
N GLU A 83 7.32 -11.11 -3.95
CA GLU A 83 8.48 -10.32 -4.35
C GLU A 83 8.02 -8.94 -4.85
N LEU A 84 8.60 -7.87 -4.30
CA LEU A 84 8.28 -6.50 -4.69
C LEU A 84 9.19 -6.09 -5.84
N GLU A 85 8.61 -5.97 -7.04
CA GLU A 85 9.27 -5.47 -8.25
C GLU A 85 9.24 -3.92 -8.28
N LEU A 86 9.71 -3.26 -7.21
CA LEU A 86 9.61 -1.80 -6.96
C LEU A 86 10.95 -1.13 -6.66
#